data_AF-A0A919LUA7-F1
#
_entry.id   AF-A0A919LUA7-F1
#
_cell.length_a   1.000
_cell.length_b   1.000
_cell.length_c   1.000
_cell.angle_alpha   90.00
_cell.angle_beta   90.00
_cell.angle_gamma   90.00
#
_symmetry.space_group_name_H-M   'P 1'
#
loop_
_entity.id
_entity.type
_entity.pdbx_description
1 polymer ?
#
loop_
_entity_poly.entity_id
_entity_poly.type
_entity_poly.pdbx_seq_one_letter_code
_entity_poly.pdbx_strand_id
1 'polypeptide(L)'
;MRIGALPLSRTRLLPSAIAAFLAQHPGITLMTNESPYESLVADMRAGNIDFIIGALRQDEDLPDLCSEALFEEDMLILLRNNHPLLRHPDPRSQLATAQWVLPRANAPARNLLDKAFVTGAAAAPADGRDRGCGDGARIAAGLRHAGGGLRQPDAF
;
A
#
# COMPACT_ATOMS: atom_id res chain seq x y z
N MET A 1 17.21 -5.03 17.98
CA MET A 1 16.80 -4.24 16.79
C MET A 1 15.29 -4.03 16.84
N ARG A 2 14.82 -2.82 16.59
CA ARG A 2 13.42 -2.37 16.75
C ARG A 2 12.95 -1.77 15.44
N ILE A 3 11.94 -2.38 14.83
CA ILE A 3 11.49 -2.06 13.47
C ILE A 3 10.07 -1.50 13.52
N GLY A 4 9.85 -0.33 12.94
CA GLY A 4 8.52 0.17 12.65
C GLY A 4 7.95 -0.51 11.40
N ALA A 5 6.73 -1.03 11.47
CA ALA A 5 6.08 -1.73 10.36
C ALA A 5 4.77 -1.06 9.95
N LEU A 6 4.69 -0.56 8.72
CA LEU A 6 3.46 -0.04 8.10
C LEU A 6 2.70 -1.16 7.36
N PRO A 7 1.40 -0.98 7.05
CA PRO A 7 0.50 -2.06 6.62
C PRO A 7 1.02 -3.01 5.52
N LEU A 8 1.76 -2.48 4.53
CA LEU A 8 2.23 -3.25 3.38
C LEU A 8 3.39 -4.20 3.71
N SER A 9 4.23 -3.85 4.68
CA SER A 9 5.39 -4.68 5.03
C SER A 9 5.02 -5.85 5.94
N ARG A 10 3.87 -5.78 6.61
CA ARG A 10 3.42 -6.71 7.66
C ARG A 10 3.24 -8.15 7.19
N THR A 11 2.65 -8.36 6.01
CA THR A 11 2.00 -9.64 5.72
C THR A 11 2.94 -10.68 5.09
N ARG A 12 3.99 -10.25 4.39
CA ARG A 12 4.91 -11.17 3.69
C ARG A 12 6.36 -10.76 3.80
N LEU A 13 6.66 -9.52 3.46
CA LEU A 13 8.04 -9.04 3.37
C LEU A 13 8.76 -9.14 4.72
N LEU A 14 8.24 -8.46 5.73
CA LEU A 14 8.93 -8.33 7.01
C LEU A 14 9.08 -9.69 7.73
N PRO A 15 8.05 -10.56 7.81
CA PRO A 15 8.21 -11.89 8.40
C PRO A 15 9.28 -12.73 7.72
N SER A 16 9.31 -12.75 6.37
CA SER A 16 10.32 -13.52 5.63
C SER A 16 11.75 -12.99 5.84
N ALA A 17 11.91 -11.66 5.87
CA ALA A 17 13.21 -11.02 6.08
C ALA A 17 13.71 -11.25 7.51
N ILE A 18 12.83 -11.15 8.51
CA ILE A 18 13.15 -11.44 9.91
C ILE A 18 13.59 -12.89 10.06
N ALA A 19 12.86 -13.84 9.48
CA ALA A 19 13.21 -15.25 9.57
C ALA A 19 14.59 -15.54 8.97
N ALA A 20 14.87 -15.00 7.78
CA ALA A 20 16.17 -15.15 7.12
C ALA A 20 17.31 -14.47 7.89
N PHE A 21 17.04 -13.32 8.51
CA PHE A 21 18.01 -12.58 9.31
C PHE A 21 18.35 -13.31 10.61
N LEU A 22 17.35 -13.77 11.36
CA LEU A 22 17.54 -14.47 12.63
C LEU A 22 18.24 -15.83 12.43
N ALA A 23 18.04 -16.49 11.28
CA ALA A 23 18.78 -17.70 10.94
C ALA A 23 20.30 -17.46 10.80
N GLN A 24 20.70 -16.28 10.33
CA GLN A 24 22.11 -15.88 10.18
C GLN A 24 22.67 -15.24 11.46
N HIS A 25 21.80 -14.69 12.31
CA HIS A 25 22.17 -13.95 13.52
C HIS A 25 21.34 -14.38 14.75
N PRO A 26 21.52 -15.62 15.25
CA PRO A 26 20.68 -16.19 16.30
C PRO A 26 20.78 -15.47 17.66
N GLY A 27 21.81 -14.66 17.88
CA GLY A 27 21.99 -13.88 19.11
C GLY A 27 21.28 -12.51 19.12
N ILE A 28 20.61 -12.13 18.03
CA ILE A 28 19.94 -10.83 17.94
C ILE A 28 18.46 -10.96 18.32
N THR A 29 18.02 -10.10 19.24
CA THR A 29 16.59 -9.92 19.53
C THR A 29 16.01 -8.83 18.64
N LEU A 30 14.86 -9.13 18.03
CA LEU A 30 14.13 -8.24 17.14
C LEU A 30 12.73 -7.96 17.69
N MET A 31 12.30 -6.70 17.62
CA MET A 31 10.95 -6.27 17.96
C MET A 31 10.34 -5.48 16.80
N THR A 32 9.05 -5.67 16.55
CA THR A 32 8.29 -4.91 15.57
C THR A 32 7.26 -4.03 16.27
N ASN A 33 7.18 -2.74 15.91
CA ASN A 33 6.14 -1.82 16.36
C ASN A 33 5.24 -1.45 15.18
N GLU A 34 3.93 -1.56 15.38
CA GLU A 34 2.91 -1.15 14.41
C GLU A 34 2.17 0.05 14.95
N SER A 35 2.24 1.16 14.22
CA SER A 35 1.60 2.43 14.61
C SER A 35 1.39 3.29 13.36
N PRO A 36 0.58 4.36 13.46
CA PRO A 36 0.55 5.40 12.44
C PRO A 36 1.96 5.91 12.14
N TYR A 37 2.21 6.29 10.89
CA TYR A 37 3.55 6.70 10.45
C TYR A 37 4.10 7.84 11.28
N GLU A 38 3.26 8.82 11.62
CA GLU A 38 3.66 10.00 12.37
C GLU A 38 4.15 9.62 13.78
N SER A 39 3.52 8.59 14.38
CA SER A 39 3.97 8.00 15.64
C SER A 39 5.28 7.23 15.48
N LEU A 40 5.44 6.45 14.41
CA LEU A 40 6.69 5.73 14.15
C LEU A 40 7.87 6.69 13.89
N VAL A 41 7.63 7.80 13.21
CA VAL A 41 8.63 8.88 13.00
C VAL A 41 9.01 9.52 14.34
N ALA A 42 8.03 9.80 15.20
CA ALA A 42 8.30 10.31 16.55
C ALA A 42 9.14 9.32 17.37
N ASP A 43 8.81 8.03 17.31
CA ASP A 43 9.57 6.97 17.98
C ASP A 43 10.99 6.81 17.42
N MET A 44 11.17 6.96 16.09
CA MET A 44 12.50 6.92 15.47
C MET A 44 13.36 8.10 15.93
N ARG A 45 12.79 9.32 15.98
CA ARG A 45 13.45 10.51 16.52
C ARG A 45 13.80 10.38 18.01
N ALA A 46 12.96 9.69 18.77
CA ALA A 46 13.23 9.38 20.18
C ALA A 46 14.23 8.23 20.38
N GLY A 47 14.66 7.56 19.29
CA GLY A 47 15.56 6.40 19.36
C GLY A 47 14.89 5.13 19.87
N ASN A 48 13.56 5.07 19.90
CA ASN A 48 12.76 3.89 20.28
C ASN A 48 12.67 2.88 19.12
N ILE A 49 12.82 3.34 17.88
CA ILE A 49 12.82 2.54 16.66
C ILE A 49 14.10 2.83 15.88
N ASP A 50 14.68 1.79 15.28
CA ASP A 50 15.92 1.89 14.50
C ASP A 50 15.62 2.31 13.05
N PHE A 51 14.55 1.78 12.44
CA PHE A 51 14.09 2.14 11.10
C PHE A 51 12.63 1.75 10.88
N ILE A 52 12.02 2.31 9.84
CA ILE A 52 10.63 2.06 9.44
C ILE A 52 10.61 1.37 8.08
N ILE A 53 9.82 0.30 7.93
CA ILE A 53 9.55 -0.33 6.64
C ILE A 53 8.09 -0.08 6.26
N GLY A 54 7.90 0.66 5.16
CA GLY A 54 6.60 1.05 4.65
C GLY A 54 6.66 1.73 3.28
N ALA A 55 5.51 2.18 2.80
CA ALA A 55 5.45 2.95 1.55
C ALA A 55 6.19 4.29 1.71
N LEU A 56 7.04 4.61 0.72
CA LEU A 56 7.70 5.90 0.64
C LEU A 56 6.68 7.02 0.46
N ARG A 57 6.91 8.13 1.16
CA ARG A 57 6.07 9.32 1.11
C ARG A 57 6.85 10.45 0.44
N GLN A 58 6.74 10.53 -0.88
CA GLN A 58 7.53 11.45 -1.72
C GLN A 58 7.22 12.93 -1.48
N ASP A 59 6.08 13.25 -0.87
CA ASP A 59 5.62 14.63 -0.65
C ASP A 59 5.96 15.13 0.78
N GLU A 60 6.57 14.31 1.64
CA GLU A 60 6.97 14.72 3.00
C GLU A 60 8.48 15.01 3.07
N ASP A 61 8.85 16.30 3.09
CA ASP A 61 10.23 16.73 3.35
C ASP A 61 10.54 16.62 4.84
N LEU A 62 11.20 15.52 5.23
CA LEU A 62 11.72 15.31 6.58
C LEU A 62 13.26 15.36 6.53
N PRO A 63 13.89 16.52 6.77
CA PRO A 63 15.32 16.73 6.55
C PRO A 63 16.21 15.88 7.48
N ASP A 64 15.65 15.38 8.57
CA ASP A 64 16.31 14.52 9.54
C ASP A 64 16.15 13.02 9.26
N LEU A 65 15.42 12.65 8.20
CA LEU A 65 15.18 11.27 7.81
C LEU A 65 15.62 11.02 6.37
N CYS A 66 16.28 9.89 6.15
CA CYS A 66 16.52 9.37 4.82
C CYS A 66 15.52 8.26 4.49
N SER A 67 15.22 8.13 3.21
CA SER A 67 14.32 7.11 2.68
C SER A 67 15.02 6.34 1.57
N GLU A 68 14.90 5.02 1.60
CA GLU A 68 15.48 4.12 0.60
C GLU A 68 14.38 3.27 -0.04
N ALA A 69 14.41 3.15 -1.37
CA ALA A 69 13.51 2.28 -2.10
C ALA A 69 13.99 0.83 -2.02
N LEU A 70 13.21 -0.03 -1.37
CA LEU A 70 13.55 -1.45 -1.20
C LEU A 70 12.99 -2.35 -2.31
N PHE A 71 11.79 -2.04 -2.79
CA PHE A 71 11.07 -2.74 -3.85
C PHE A 71 9.96 -1.85 -4.37
N GLU A 72 9.34 -2.28 -5.46
CA GLU A 72 8.21 -1.57 -6.04
C GLU A 72 6.93 -2.40 -5.89
N GLU A 73 5.80 -1.72 -5.83
CA GLU A 73 4.50 -2.34 -5.67
C GLU A 73 3.56 -1.89 -6.80
N ASP A 74 2.82 -2.84 -7.36
CA ASP A 74 1.76 -2.56 -8.32
C ASP A 74 0.44 -2.36 -7.58
N MET A 75 -0.25 -1.28 -7.91
CA MET A 75 -1.60 -1.04 -7.44
C MET A 75 -2.59 -1.59 -8.46
N LEU A 76 -3.49 -2.45 -7.99
CA LEU A 76 -4.51 -3.10 -8.80
C LEU A 76 -5.89 -2.62 -8.41
N ILE A 77 -6.75 -2.42 -9.41
CA ILE A 77 -8.18 -2.22 -9.20
C ILE A 77 -8.84 -3.59 -9.27
N LEU A 78 -9.48 -3.99 -8.18
CA LEU A 78 -10.26 -5.21 -8.10
C LEU A 78 -11.74 -4.91 -8.32
N LEU A 79 -12.32 -5.68 -9.23
CA LEU A 79 -13.75 -5.69 -9.52
C LEU A 79 -14.30 -7.07 -9.16
N ARG A 80 -15.55 -7.15 -8.67
CA ARG A 80 -16.20 -8.45 -8.49
C ARG A 80 -16.41 -9.17 -9.82
N ASN A 81 -16.61 -10.48 -9.76
CA ASN A 81 -17.06 -11.22 -10.93
C ASN A 81 -18.40 -10.63 -11.44
N ASN A 82 -18.55 -10.51 -12.76
CA ASN A 82 -19.69 -9.89 -13.43
C ASN A 82 -19.95 -8.42 -13.06
N HIS A 83 -18.91 -7.65 -12.67
CA HIS A 83 -19.06 -6.21 -12.42
C HIS A 83 -19.55 -5.48 -13.69
N PRO A 84 -20.49 -4.52 -13.60
CA PRO A 84 -21.05 -3.83 -14.78
C PRO A 84 -20.00 -3.21 -15.70
N LEU A 85 -18.92 -2.64 -15.14
CA LEU A 85 -17.79 -2.10 -15.92
C LEU A 85 -17.16 -3.12 -16.87
N LEU A 86 -17.13 -4.41 -16.51
CA LEU A 86 -16.51 -5.45 -17.34
C LEU A 86 -17.31 -5.71 -18.63
N ARG A 87 -18.55 -5.20 -18.73
CA ARG A 87 -19.38 -5.28 -19.95
C ARG A 87 -19.20 -4.07 -20.86
N HIS A 88 -18.50 -3.03 -20.41
CA HIS A 88 -18.24 -1.84 -21.21
C HIS A 88 -17.05 -2.08 -22.17
N PRO A 89 -17.10 -1.61 -23.42
CA PRO A 89 -15.98 -1.76 -24.38
C PRO A 89 -14.68 -1.11 -23.89
N ASP A 90 -14.80 -0.04 -23.10
CA ASP A 90 -13.68 0.62 -22.42
C ASP A 90 -13.98 0.78 -20.92
N PRO A 91 -13.69 -0.24 -20.08
CA PRO A 91 -13.95 -0.19 -18.64
C PRO A 91 -13.16 0.91 -17.92
N ARG A 92 -11.99 1.30 -18.43
CA ARG A 92 -11.11 2.29 -17.78
C ARG A 92 -11.71 3.68 -17.82
N SER A 93 -12.29 4.07 -18.96
CA SER A 93 -12.99 5.35 -19.08
C SER A 93 -14.15 5.53 -18.10
N GLN A 94 -14.74 4.43 -17.63
CA GLN A 94 -15.90 4.41 -16.73
C GLN A 94 -15.51 4.27 -15.25
N LEU A 95 -14.22 4.20 -14.92
CA LEU A 95 -13.78 4.04 -13.52
C LEU A 95 -14.19 5.22 -12.63
N ALA A 96 -14.23 6.44 -13.19
CA ALA A 96 -14.61 7.64 -12.45
C ALA A 96 -16.10 7.68 -12.07
N THR A 97 -16.95 6.94 -12.78
CA THR A 97 -18.41 6.88 -12.54
C THR A 97 -18.82 5.67 -11.71
N ALA A 98 -17.89 4.76 -11.44
CA ALA A 98 -18.12 3.56 -10.64
C ALA A 98 -18.30 3.89 -9.16
N GLN A 99 -18.88 2.94 -8.40
CA GLN A 99 -18.86 3.00 -6.95
C GLN A 99 -17.53 2.48 -6.42
N TRP A 100 -16.99 3.13 -5.38
CA TRP A 100 -15.69 2.79 -4.82
C TRP A 100 -15.77 2.47 -3.34
N VAL A 101 -14.99 1.47 -2.94
CA VAL A 101 -14.56 1.26 -1.56
C VAL A 101 -13.14 1.80 -1.44
N LEU A 102 -13.00 2.98 -0.84
CA LEU A 102 -11.74 3.72 -0.83
C LEU A 102 -10.96 3.49 0.47
N PRO A 103 -9.61 3.49 0.41
CA PRO A 103 -8.80 3.63 1.61
C PRO A 103 -9.05 4.99 2.28
N ARG A 104 -8.65 5.09 3.55
CA ARG A 104 -8.68 6.36 4.30
C ARG A 104 -7.99 7.47 3.51
N ALA A 105 -8.50 8.70 3.64
CA ALA A 105 -8.03 9.88 2.90
C ALA A 105 -6.51 10.10 2.97
N ASN A 106 -5.89 9.80 4.10
CA ASN A 106 -4.46 10.00 4.35
C ASN A 106 -3.59 8.75 4.05
N ALA A 107 -4.17 7.67 3.51
CA ALA A 107 -3.40 6.48 3.17
C ALA A 107 -2.59 6.71 1.88
N PRO A 108 -1.33 6.23 1.79
CA PRO A 108 -0.54 6.35 0.56
C PRO A 108 -1.25 5.80 -0.70
N ALA A 109 -1.98 4.67 -0.56
CA ALA A 109 -2.76 4.10 -1.65
C ALA A 109 -3.91 5.01 -2.12
N ARG A 110 -4.49 5.82 -1.22
CA ARG A 110 -5.50 6.82 -1.58
C ARG A 110 -4.88 7.95 -2.39
N ASN A 111 -3.75 8.49 -1.92
CA ASN A 111 -3.02 9.53 -2.66
C ASN A 111 -2.60 9.07 -4.06
N LEU A 112 -2.15 7.82 -4.19
CA LEU A 112 -1.76 7.25 -5.48
C LEU A 112 -2.95 7.10 -6.42
N LEU A 113 -4.10 6.66 -5.92
CA LEU A 113 -5.34 6.60 -6.69
C LEU A 113 -5.76 7.99 -7.19
N ASP A 114 -5.81 8.95 -6.28
CA ASP A 114 -6.26 10.31 -6.58
C ASP A 114 -5.33 10.95 -7.63
N LYS A 115 -4.00 10.78 -7.50
CA LYS A 115 -3.01 11.19 -8.51
C LYS A 115 -3.27 10.53 -9.87
N ALA A 116 -3.56 9.22 -9.90
CA ALA A 116 -3.84 8.50 -11.14
C ALA A 116 -5.09 9.03 -11.89
N PHE A 117 -6.14 9.39 -11.17
CA PHE A 117 -7.34 10.01 -11.76
C PHE A 117 -7.04 11.41 -12.31
N VAL A 118 -6.30 12.24 -11.55
CA VAL A 118 -5.91 13.59 -11.99
C VAL A 118 -5.06 13.54 -13.26
N THR A 119 -4.06 12.64 -13.34
CA THR A 119 -3.24 12.45 -14.55
C THR A 119 -4.08 11.97 -15.74
N GLY A 120 -5.13 11.17 -15.49
CA GLY A 120 -6.09 10.74 -16.50
C GLY A 120 -7.14 11.78 -16.90
N ALA A 121 -7.03 13.03 -16.40
CA ALA A 121 -8.02 14.09 -16.58
C ALA A 121 -9.45 13.72 -16.14
N ALA A 122 -9.55 12.82 -15.16
CA ALA A 122 -10.81 12.38 -14.58
C ALA A 122 -10.90 12.84 -13.12
N ALA A 123 -12.13 13.11 -12.65
CA ALA A 123 -12.34 13.40 -11.24
C ALA A 123 -12.06 12.15 -10.39
N ALA A 124 -11.35 12.33 -9.27
CA ALA A 124 -11.15 11.24 -8.32
C ALA A 124 -12.52 10.79 -7.76
N PRO A 125 -12.72 9.48 -7.57
CA PRO A 125 -13.97 8.96 -7.06
C PRO A 125 -14.23 9.46 -5.63
N ALA A 126 -15.46 9.89 -5.37
CA ALA A 126 -15.92 10.21 -4.03
C ALA A 126 -16.32 8.92 -3.29
N ASP A 127 -16.27 8.95 -1.96
CA ASP A 127 -16.76 7.82 -1.14
C ASP A 127 -18.20 7.49 -1.52
N GLY A 128 -18.42 6.27 -2.00
CA GLY A 128 -19.76 5.76 -2.22
C GLY A 128 -20.45 5.60 -0.88
N ARG A 129 -21.39 6.49 -0.54
CA ARG A 129 -22.35 6.20 0.53
C ARG A 129 -23.02 4.87 0.21
N ASP A 130 -22.92 3.95 1.16
CA ASP A 130 -23.46 2.59 1.16
C ASP A 130 -24.79 2.50 0.40
N ARG A 131 -24.71 2.11 -0.87
CA ARG A 131 -25.84 1.60 -1.65
C ARG A 131 -25.48 0.17 -2.03
N GLY A 132 -25.45 -0.71 -1.02
CA GLY A 132 -25.26 -2.14 -1.19
C GLY A 132 -23.79 -2.52 -1.38
N CYS A 133 -23.31 -3.38 -0.50
CA CYS A 133 -21.94 -3.92 -0.44
C CYS A 133 -21.49 -4.69 -1.71
N GLY A 134 -22.33 -4.84 -2.74
CA GLY A 134 -22.10 -5.75 -3.86
C GLY A 134 -21.28 -5.20 -5.03
N ASP A 135 -21.31 -3.89 -5.31
CA ASP A 135 -20.86 -3.35 -6.62
C ASP A 135 -19.67 -2.40 -6.56
N GLY A 136 -18.92 -2.41 -5.44
CA GLY A 136 -17.77 -1.52 -5.25
C GLY A 136 -16.49 -2.00 -5.96
N ALA A 137 -15.85 -1.11 -6.71
CA ALA A 137 -14.45 -1.23 -7.08
C ALA A 137 -13.57 -0.96 -5.85
N ARG A 138 -12.51 -1.76 -5.66
CA ARG A 138 -11.57 -1.60 -4.54
C ARG A 138 -10.13 -1.63 -5.01
N ILE A 139 -9.23 -1.08 -4.20
CA ILE A 139 -7.80 -1.13 -4.46
C ILE A 139 -7.19 -2.31 -3.72
N ALA A 140 -6.33 -3.06 -4.41
CA ALA A 140 -5.41 -4.00 -3.81
C ALA A 140 -3.98 -3.70 -4.24
N ALA A 141 -3.03 -4.15 -3.41
CA ALA A 141 -1.62 -3.93 -3.63
C ALA A 141 -0.94 -5.28 -3.90
N GLY A 142 -0.08 -5.32 -4.91
CA GLY A 142 0.63 -6.52 -5.37
C GLY A 142 2.13 -6.26 -5.44
N LEU A 143 2.92 -7.03 -4.70
CA LEU A 143 4.38 -6.89 -4.67
C LEU A 143 5.00 -7.40 -5.98
N ARG A 144 5.85 -6.58 -6.62
CA ARG A 144 6.71 -7.00 -7.73
C ARG A 144 8.17 -7.03 -7.28
N HIS A 145 8.90 -8.09 -7.66
CA HIS A 145 10.36 -8.07 -7.53
C HIS A 145 10.95 -7.23 -8.66
N ALA A 146 11.89 -6.33 -8.32
CA ALA A 146 12.70 -5.63 -9.31
C ALA A 146 13.52 -6.68 -10.10
N GLY A 147 12.99 -7.16 -11.23
CA GLY A 147 13.63 -8.15 -12.09
C GLY A 147 12.81 -9.38 -12.51
N GLY A 148 11.51 -9.49 -12.17
CA GLY A 148 10.69 -10.66 -12.55
C GLY A 148 9.25 -10.30 -12.94
N GLY A 149 8.75 -10.90 -14.02
CA GLY A 149 7.42 -10.65 -14.57
C GLY A 149 6.27 -10.90 -13.59
N LEU A 150 5.14 -10.21 -13.83
CA LEU A 150 3.94 -10.23 -12.98
C LEU A 150 3.55 -11.65 -12.57
N ARG A 151 3.65 -11.96 -11.27
CA ARG A 151 2.98 -13.13 -10.70
C ARG A 151 1.53 -12.74 -10.50
N GLN A 152 0.62 -13.48 -11.15
CA GLN A 152 -0.82 -13.29 -10.96
C GLN A 152 -1.16 -13.37 -9.46
N PRO A 153 -1.98 -12.46 -8.93
CA PRO A 153 -2.45 -12.58 -7.57
C PRO A 153 -3.38 -13.80 -7.47
N ASP A 154 -3.04 -14.72 -6.57
CA ASP A 154 -3.97 -15.77 -6.14
C ASP A 154 -5.26 -15.10 -5.66
N ALA A 155 -6.39 -15.61 -6.13
CA ALA A 155 -7.72 -15.07 -5.89
C ALA A 155 -7.96 -14.84 -4.38
N PHE A 156 -8.38 -13.63 -4.04
CA PHE A 156 -9.03 -13.32 -2.76
C PHE A 156 -10.45 -13.89 -2.72
#